data_AF-A0A845W1J4-F1
#
_entry.id   AF-A0A845W1J4-F1
#
_cell.length_a   1.000
_cell.length_b   1.000
_cell.length_c   1.000
_cell.angle_alpha   90.00
_cell.angle_beta   90.00
_cell.angle_gamma   90.00
#
_symmetry.space_group_name_H-M   'P 1'
#
loop_
_entity.id
_entity.type
_entity.pdbx_description
1 polymer ?
#
loop_
_entity_poly.entity_id
_entity_poly.type
_entity_poly.pdbx_seq_one_letter_code
_entity_poly.pdbx_strand_id
1 'polypeptide(L)'
;MITQTRINQEFSTREDLDWITALTAHQIKLLAEQEVIQLGLFDEQNLVEVESVDYPGERLIACRNPITADSRAQKREKLLQKTE
;
A
#
# COMPACT_ATOMS: atom_id res chain seq x y z
N MET A 1 14.45 -20.05 -9.91
CA MET A 1 13.79 -18.75 -10.15
C MET A 1 12.56 -19.00 -11.01
N ILE A 2 11.36 -18.72 -10.51
CA ILE A 2 10.12 -18.81 -11.28
C ILE A 2 9.99 -17.52 -12.11
N THR A 3 9.75 -17.63 -13.41
CA THR A 3 9.61 -16.48 -14.32
C THR A 3 8.14 -16.10 -14.50
N GLN A 4 7.87 -14.85 -14.86
CA GLN A 4 6.51 -14.37 -15.13
C GLN A 4 5.80 -15.22 -16.20
N THR A 5 6.52 -15.67 -17.22
CA THR A 5 5.99 -16.56 -18.27
C THR A 5 5.45 -17.86 -17.67
N ARG A 6 6.16 -18.42 -16.70
CA ARG A 6 5.76 -19.67 -16.02
C ARG A 6 4.55 -19.47 -15.12
N ILE A 7 4.50 -18.34 -14.40
CA ILE A 7 3.33 -17.93 -13.60
C ILE A 7 2.08 -17.90 -14.49
N ASN A 8 2.17 -17.22 -15.63
CA ASN A 8 1.06 -17.03 -16.54
C ASN A 8 0.57 -18.34 -17.19
N GLN A 9 1.46 -19.30 -17.45
CA GLN A 9 1.13 -20.54 -18.14
C GLN A 9 0.65 -21.65 -17.19
N GLU A 10 1.28 -21.78 -16.02
CA GLU A 10 1.10 -22.94 -15.15
C GLU A 10 0.22 -22.62 -13.91
N PHE A 11 0.11 -21.35 -13.53
CA PHE A 11 -0.50 -20.96 -12.25
C PHE A 11 -1.74 -20.07 -12.42
N SER A 12 -1.83 -19.26 -13.47
CA SER A 12 -3.00 -18.35 -13.68
C SER A 12 -4.34 -19.04 -13.93
N THR A 13 -4.35 -20.34 -14.21
CA THR A 13 -5.58 -21.15 -14.41
C THR A 13 -6.05 -21.87 -13.16
N ARG A 14 -5.32 -21.76 -12.04
CA ARG A 14 -5.70 -22.38 -10.77
C ARG A 14 -6.53 -21.41 -9.94
N GLU A 15 -7.78 -21.77 -9.66
CA GLU A 15 -8.71 -20.94 -8.87
C GLU A 15 -8.32 -20.86 -7.38
N ASP A 16 -7.44 -21.72 -6.89
CA ASP A 16 -7.00 -21.78 -5.50
C ASP A 16 -5.67 -21.05 -5.23
N LEU A 17 -5.14 -20.32 -6.22
CA LEU A 17 -3.78 -19.78 -6.19
C LEU A 17 -3.71 -18.33 -6.68
N ASP A 18 -3.57 -17.41 -5.72
CA ASP A 18 -3.25 -16.00 -5.98
C ASP A 18 -1.74 -15.74 -5.82
N TRP A 19 -1.24 -14.72 -6.52
CA TRP A 19 0.15 -14.27 -6.38
C TRP A 19 0.27 -12.75 -6.33
N ILE A 20 1.33 -12.30 -5.66
CA ILE A 20 1.72 -10.89 -5.59
C ILE A 20 3.05 -10.75 -6.33
N THR A 21 3.09 -9.89 -7.34
CA THR A 21 4.32 -9.61 -8.10
C THR A 21 5.04 -8.41 -7.54
N ALA A 22 6.34 -8.53 -7.29
CA ALA A 22 7.19 -7.40 -6.98
C ALA A 22 7.47 -6.58 -8.25
N LEU A 23 7.16 -5.29 -8.22
CA LEU A 23 7.43 -4.38 -9.33
C LEU A 23 8.91 -3.97 -9.34
N THR A 24 9.50 -3.96 -10.53
CA THR A 24 10.84 -3.39 -10.73
C THR A 24 10.80 -1.86 -10.79
N ALA A 25 11.92 -1.20 -10.54
CA ALA A 25 12.01 0.27 -10.60
C ALA A 25 11.53 0.86 -11.95
N HIS A 26 11.80 0.17 -13.07
CA HIS A 26 11.33 0.59 -14.39
C HIS A 26 9.80 0.50 -14.53
N GLN A 27 9.19 -0.57 -14.01
CA GLN A 27 7.73 -0.74 -14.01
C GLN A 27 7.04 0.30 -13.13
N ILE A 28 7.62 0.62 -11.96
CA ILE A 28 7.13 1.69 -11.07
C ILE A 28 7.16 3.03 -11.81
N LYS A 29 8.27 3.34 -12.50
CA LYS A 29 8.39 4.59 -13.26
C LYS A 29 7.31 4.73 -14.35
N LEU A 30 7.05 3.67 -15.12
CA LEU A 30 6.01 3.67 -16.15
C LEU A 30 4.62 3.91 -15.57
N LEU A 31 4.30 3.29 -14.42
CA LEU A 31 3.01 3.49 -13.75
C LEU A 31 2.86 4.92 -13.22
N ALA A 32 3.95 5.54 -12.78
CA ALA A 32 3.96 6.93 -12.33
C ALA A 32 3.74 7.90 -13.50
N GLU A 33 4.38 7.66 -14.64
CA GLU A 33 4.19 8.45 -15.87
C GLU A 33 2.74 8.35 -16.42
N GLN A 34 2.07 7.22 -16.19
CA GLN A 34 0.67 7.01 -16.55
C GLN A 34 -0.32 7.58 -15.52
N GLU A 35 0.17 8.24 -14.46
CA GLU A 35 -0.63 8.76 -13.34
C GLU A 35 -1.47 7.68 -12.63
N VAL A 36 -1.13 6.40 -12.81
CA VAL A 36 -1.80 5.26 -12.16
C VAL A 36 -1.39 5.16 -10.69
N ILE A 37 -0.17 5.57 -10.38
CA ILE A 37 0.33 5.67 -9.00
C ILE A 37 0.62 7.13 -8.67
N GLN A 38 0.11 7.59 -7.53
CA GLN A 38 0.38 8.93 -7.03
C GLN A 38 1.76 8.96 -6.37
N LEU A 39 2.73 9.57 -7.05
CA LEU A 39 4.04 9.92 -6.48
C LEU A 39 3.82 10.77 -5.21
N GLY A 40 4.50 10.44 -4.12
CA GLY A 40 4.28 11.02 -2.79
C GLY A 40 3.59 10.09 -1.77
N LEU A 41 2.78 9.11 -2.21
CA LEU A 41 2.14 8.16 -1.28
C LEU A 41 3.16 7.20 -0.63
N PHE A 42 4.24 6.89 -1.36
CA PHE A 42 5.29 5.96 -0.97
C PHE A 42 6.65 6.63 -0.72
N ASP A 43 6.73 7.95 -0.86
CA ASP A 43 8.02 8.67 -0.81
C ASP A 43 8.45 9.00 0.62
N GLU A 44 7.51 9.08 1.58
CA GLU A 44 7.85 9.17 3.00
C GLU A 44 8.02 7.77 3.59
N GLN A 45 9.26 7.37 3.86
CA GLN A 45 9.63 6.13 4.54
C GLN A 45 9.19 6.14 6.01
N ASN A 46 7.89 6.00 6.28
CA ASN A 46 7.33 5.87 7.63
C ASN A 46 6.48 4.60 7.72
N LEU A 47 7.08 3.46 7.34
CA LEU A 47 6.51 2.13 7.54
C LEU A 47 7.00 1.58 8.88
N VAL A 48 6.07 1.14 9.73
CA VAL A 48 6.36 0.47 11.00
C VAL A 48 5.69 -0.89 10.99
N GLU A 49 6.46 -1.91 11.34
CA GLU A 49 5.96 -3.26 11.59
C GLU A 49 5.47 -3.35 13.04
N VAL A 50 4.27 -3.90 13.23
CA VAL A 50 3.62 -3.99 14.53
C VAL A 50 3.15 -5.41 14.76
N GLU A 51 3.38 -5.91 15.97
CA GLU A 51 2.81 -7.17 16.43
C GLU A 51 1.58 -6.87 17.31
N SER A 52 0.51 -7.65 17.16
CA SER A 52 -0.69 -7.52 17.98
C SER A 52 -1.15 -8.89 18.46
N VAL A 53 -1.54 -8.96 19.74
CA VAL A 53 -2.12 -10.17 20.35
C VAL A 53 -3.47 -10.50 19.72
N ASP A 54 -4.16 -9.48 19.19
CA ASP A 54 -5.45 -9.65 18.48
C ASP A 54 -5.28 -10.26 17.09
N TYR A 55 -4.07 -10.20 16.51
CA TYR A 55 -3.74 -10.72 15.18
C TYR A 55 -2.49 -11.62 15.24
N PRO A 56 -2.57 -12.77 15.94
CA PRO A 56 -1.41 -13.61 16.16
C PRO A 56 -0.94 -14.27 14.86
N GLY A 57 0.34 -14.11 14.54
CA GLY A 57 0.96 -14.69 13.34
C GLY A 57 0.81 -13.86 12.08
N GLU A 58 0.15 -12.69 12.15
CA GLU A 58 0.05 -11.76 11.04
C GLU A 58 1.15 -10.69 11.09
N ARG A 59 1.66 -10.33 9.91
CA ARG A 59 2.65 -9.28 9.75
C ARG A 59 1.95 -7.95 9.48
N LEU A 60 1.64 -7.20 10.52
CA LEU A 60 0.97 -5.91 10.39
C LEU A 60 1.97 -4.82 10.02
N ILE A 61 1.68 -4.07 8.96
CA ILE A 61 2.50 -2.94 8.51
C ILE A 61 1.64 -1.68 8.52
N ALA A 62 2.02 -0.70 9.34
CA ALA A 62 1.41 0.61 9.39
C ALA A 62 2.22 1.62 8.56
N CYS A 63 1.55 2.44 7.75
CA CYS A 63 2.15 3.54 7.00
C CYS A 63 1.60 4.88 7.49
N ARG A 64 2.48 5.86 7.75
CA ARG A 64 2.04 7.25 7.96
C ARG A 64 1.75 7.89 6.61
N ASN A 65 0.48 8.19 6.34
CA ASN A 65 0.06 8.91 5.15
C ASN A 65 -0.13 10.41 5.47
N PRO A 66 0.79 11.31 5.03
CA PRO A 66 0.74 12.74 5.35
C PRO A 66 -0.51 13.43 4.79
N ILE A 67 -1.00 13.01 3.62
CA ILE A 67 -2.22 13.56 3.00
C ILE A 67 -3.44 13.29 3.88
N THR A 68 -3.56 12.07 4.41
CA THR A 68 -4.65 11.75 5.34
C THR A 68 -4.47 12.41 6.71
N ALA A 69 -3.24 12.66 7.14
CA ALA A 69 -2.97 13.36 8.39
C ALA A 69 -3.46 14.81 8.31
N ASP A 70 -3.18 15.52 7.22
CA ASP A 70 -3.63 16.90 6.99
C ASP A 70 -5.15 16.99 6.90
N SER A 71 -5.77 16.08 6.13
CA SER A 71 -7.23 16.02 6.04
C SER A 71 -7.89 15.74 7.39
N ARG A 72 -7.29 14.86 8.21
CA ARG A 72 -7.76 14.57 9.58
C ARG A 72 -7.58 15.77 10.51
N ALA A 73 -6.46 16.49 10.41
CA ALA A 73 -6.21 17.69 11.19
C ALA A 73 -7.26 18.77 10.89
N GLN A 74 -7.50 19.04 9.60
CA GLN A 74 -8.55 19.97 9.16
C GLN A 74 -9.94 19.52 9.62
N LYS A 75 -10.26 18.23 9.50
CA LYS A 75 -11.54 17.67 9.95
C LYS A 75 -11.71 17.79 11.46
N ARG A 76 -10.65 17.56 12.24
CA ARG A 76 -10.63 17.74 13.69
C ARG A 76 -10.87 19.19 14.07
N GLU A 77 -10.15 20.13 13.47
CA GLU A 77 -10.32 21.57 13.69
C GLU A 77 -11.77 22.01 13.41
N LYS A 78 -12.32 21.56 12.28
CA LYS A 78 -13.71 21.83 11.90
C LYS A 78 -14.74 21.24 12.85
N LEU A 79 -14.45 20.08 13.46
CA LEU A 79 -15.32 19.47 14.47
C LEU A 79 -15.23 20.19 15.82
N LEU A 80 -14.04 20.65 16.20
CA LEU A 80 -13.82 21.44 17.42
C LEU A 80 -14.58 22.78 17.34
N GLN A 81 -14.47 23.50 16.22
CA GLN A 81 -15.19 24.77 16.00
C GLN A 81 -16.72 24.64 16.00
N LYS A 82 -17.25 23.43 15.78
CA LYS A 82 -18.70 23.16 15.83
C LYS A 82 -19.22 22.84 17.23
N THR A 83 -18.32 22.74 18.21
CA THR A 83 -18.65 22.38 19.59
C THR A 83 -18.52 23.59 20.54
N GLU A 84 -18.09 24.75 20.04
CA GLU A 84 -18.14 26.07 20.71
C GLU A 84 -19.39 26.85 20.28
#